data_AF-A0AA37FZJ4-F1
#
_entry.id   AF-A0AA37FZJ4-F1
#
_cell.length_a   1.000
_cell.length_b   1.000
_cell.length_c   1.000
_cell.angle_alpha   90.00
_cell.angle_beta   90.00
_cell.angle_gamma   90.00
#
_symmetry.space_group_name_H-M   'P 1'
#
loop_
_entity.id
_entity.type
_entity.pdbx_description
1 polymer ?
#
loop_
_entity_poly.entity_id
_entity_poly.type
_entity_poly.pdbx_seq_one_letter_code
_entity_poly.pdbx_strand_id
1 'polypeptide(L)'
;MQVDFTIIRRGNRPLKAFVATLGFSRASYVRFFDHERNDAWLTGLREACHFFGGVPQEVLFDNASTIIRERDAYGEGDHRWHPALLALAEEFGFRPRVCRPYRAQTKGKVERFNGYLKRSFVTPLAATLKQAGLALDVSTANAHIGPWLQDIANQRSHGTTGEVPAIRLQQELPHFLPLPQALPVSHGTTATARPMPLESLQHPLSVYQDLLEVNV
;
A
#
# COMPACT_ATOMS: atom_id res chain seq x y z
N MET A 1 -14.31 1.37 1.04
CA MET A 1 -13.27 1.91 1.94
C MET A 1 -13.22 3.42 1.80
N GLN A 2 -12.99 4.19 2.86
CA GLN A 2 -12.74 5.63 2.78
C GLN A 2 -11.30 5.92 3.16
N VAL A 3 -10.64 6.80 2.40
CA VAL A 3 -9.24 7.15 2.59
C VAL A 3 -9.05 8.66 2.72
N ASP A 4 -8.10 9.05 3.56
CA ASP A 4 -7.78 10.46 3.85
C ASP A 4 -6.32 10.59 4.32
N PHE A 5 -5.79 11.82 4.29
CA PHE A 5 -4.56 12.19 4.96
C PHE A 5 -4.84 13.12 6.14
N THR A 6 -4.35 12.74 7.31
CA THR A 6 -4.39 13.61 8.49
C THR A 6 -3.01 14.17 8.81
N ILE A 7 -2.93 15.48 9.03
CA ILE A 7 -1.70 16.15 9.44
C ILE A 7 -1.65 16.21 10.97
N ILE A 8 -0.53 15.75 11.51
CA ILE A 8 -0.18 15.77 12.92
C ILE A 8 0.95 16.76 13.10
N ARG A 9 0.61 17.98 13.52
CA ARG A 9 1.59 19.06 13.74
C ARG A 9 2.34 18.83 15.05
N ARG A 10 3.66 18.61 14.96
CA ARG A 10 4.58 18.44 16.08
C ARG A 10 5.86 19.25 15.81
N GLY A 11 5.88 20.51 16.23
CA GLY A 11 7.00 21.41 15.93
C GLY A 11 7.16 21.66 14.42
N ASN A 12 8.39 21.73 13.94
CA ASN A 12 8.70 22.13 12.56
C ASN A 12 8.65 20.99 11.53
N ARG A 13 8.41 19.74 11.94
CA ARG A 13 8.30 18.57 11.05
C ARG A 13 6.97 17.86 11.28
N PRO A 14 5.90 18.23 10.56
CA PRO A 14 4.61 17.57 10.73
C PRO A 14 4.68 16.12 10.21
N LEU A 15 4.01 15.21 10.92
CA LEU A 15 3.78 13.85 10.42
C LEU A 15 2.49 13.85 9.62
N LYS A 16 2.49 13.13 8.49
CA LYS A 16 1.31 12.96 7.64
C LYS A 16 0.90 11.50 7.70
N ALA A 17 -0.29 11.22 8.18
CA ALA A 17 -0.82 9.87 8.26
C ALA A 17 -1.82 9.64 7.13
N PHE A 18 -1.50 8.71 6.23
CA PHE A 18 -2.47 8.06 5.38
C PHE A 18 -3.37 7.20 6.27
N VAL A 19 -4.67 7.36 6.14
CA VAL A 19 -5.67 6.63 6.92
C VAL A 19 -6.66 5.99 5.96
N ALA A 20 -6.85 4.68 6.07
CA ALA A 20 -7.87 3.94 5.36
C ALA A 20 -8.84 3.32 6.37
N THR A 21 -10.15 3.49 6.19
CA THR A 21 -11.16 2.89 7.07
C THR A 21 -12.29 2.23 6.29
N LEU A 22 -12.58 0.97 6.61
CA LEU A 22 -13.57 0.13 5.94
C LEU A 22 -15.01 0.45 6.35
N GLY A 23 -15.88 0.57 5.35
CA GLY A 23 -17.26 1.05 5.44
C GLY A 23 -18.07 0.35 6.53
N PHE A 24 -18.12 -0.97 6.46
CA PHE A 24 -18.95 -1.81 7.31
C PHE A 24 -18.25 -2.16 8.63
N SER A 25 -17.04 -2.71 8.60
CA SER A 25 -16.35 -3.17 9.81
C SER A 25 -15.83 -2.05 10.70
N ARG A 26 -15.58 -0.86 10.13
CA ARG A 26 -14.85 0.23 10.80
C ARG A 26 -13.41 -0.13 11.15
N ALA A 27 -12.88 -1.23 10.60
CA ALA A 27 -11.48 -1.55 10.69
C ALA A 27 -10.67 -0.50 9.93
N SER A 28 -9.53 -0.13 10.50
CA SER A 28 -8.68 0.95 10.00
C SER A 28 -7.25 0.48 9.78
N TYR A 29 -6.61 1.11 8.81
CA TYR A 29 -5.19 1.01 8.51
C TYR A 29 -4.59 2.41 8.50
N VAL A 30 -3.34 2.52 8.94
CA VAL A 30 -2.61 3.80 9.02
C VAL A 30 -1.15 3.59 8.59
N ARG A 31 -0.66 4.50 7.77
CA ARG A 31 0.76 4.61 7.40
C ARG A 31 1.23 6.05 7.50
N PHE A 32 2.37 6.28 8.14
CA PHE A 32 2.96 7.60 8.27
C PHE A 32 3.95 7.89 7.13
N PHE A 33 3.94 9.13 6.68
CA PHE A 33 4.82 9.73 5.68
C PHE A 33 5.23 11.14 6.14
N ASP A 34 6.29 11.66 5.54
CA ASP A 34 6.69 13.07 5.65
C ASP A 34 6.03 13.96 4.57
N HIS A 35 5.36 13.34 3.60
CA HIS A 35 4.70 13.99 2.45
C HIS A 35 3.34 13.36 2.13
N GLU A 36 2.54 14.00 1.27
CA GLU A 36 1.20 13.53 0.85
C GLU A 36 1.06 13.45 -0.68
N ARG A 37 2.20 13.32 -1.36
CA ARG A 37 2.28 13.20 -2.83
C ARG A 37 1.71 11.86 -3.29
N ASN A 38 1.52 11.72 -4.59
CA ASN A 38 0.86 10.58 -5.21
C ASN A 38 1.48 9.22 -4.80
N ASP A 39 2.80 9.12 -4.67
CA ASP A 39 3.51 7.91 -4.23
C ASP A 39 3.09 7.43 -2.83
N ALA A 40 2.89 8.36 -1.89
CA ALA A 40 2.40 8.04 -0.54
C ALA A 40 0.96 7.50 -0.57
N TRP A 41 0.10 8.05 -1.44
CA TRP A 41 -1.27 7.54 -1.63
C TRP A 41 -1.29 6.13 -2.20
N LEU A 42 -0.53 5.88 -3.27
CA LEU A 42 -0.49 4.56 -3.91
C LEU A 42 0.07 3.50 -2.96
N THR A 43 1.16 3.84 -2.25
CA THR A 43 1.76 2.96 -1.23
C THR A 43 0.74 2.67 -0.13
N GLY A 44 0.09 3.70 0.42
CA GLY A 44 -0.91 3.54 1.47
C GLY A 44 -2.10 2.66 1.03
N LEU A 45 -2.59 2.83 -0.20
CA LEU A 45 -3.68 2.02 -0.75
C LEU A 45 -3.30 0.56 -0.90
N ARG A 46 -2.12 0.28 -1.46
CA ARG A 46 -1.57 -1.07 -1.63
C ARG A 46 -1.44 -1.76 -0.29
N GLU A 47 -0.74 -1.13 0.66
CA GLU A 47 -0.53 -1.67 1.99
C GLU A 47 -1.85 -1.85 2.76
N ALA A 48 -2.82 -0.94 2.61
CA ALA A 48 -4.13 -1.09 3.23
C ALA A 48 -4.87 -2.34 2.74
N CYS A 49 -4.87 -2.59 1.43
CA CYS A 49 -5.49 -3.80 0.87
C CYS A 49 -4.82 -5.07 1.42
N HIS A 50 -3.48 -5.09 1.47
CA HIS A 50 -2.75 -6.20 2.07
C HIS A 50 -3.08 -6.37 3.55
N PHE A 51 -3.11 -5.28 4.33
CA PHE A 51 -3.43 -5.31 5.75
C PHE A 51 -4.84 -5.84 6.02
N PHE A 52 -5.82 -5.48 5.21
CA PHE A 52 -7.18 -5.99 5.35
C PHE A 52 -7.36 -7.41 4.83
N GLY A 53 -6.40 -7.97 4.08
CA GLY A 53 -6.47 -9.32 3.51
C GLY A 53 -7.31 -9.43 2.24
N GLY A 54 -7.60 -8.31 1.57
CA GLY A 54 -8.41 -8.28 0.35
C GLY A 54 -8.65 -6.86 -0.13
N VAL A 55 -9.24 -6.72 -1.32
CA VAL A 55 -9.49 -5.42 -1.94
C VAL A 55 -10.97 -5.04 -1.79
N PRO A 56 -11.29 -3.88 -1.21
CA PRO A 56 -12.67 -3.38 -1.19
C PRO A 56 -13.11 -2.97 -2.60
N GLN A 57 -14.38 -3.20 -2.94
CA GLN A 57 -14.92 -2.89 -4.28
C GLN A 57 -14.83 -1.40 -4.64
N GLU A 58 -14.96 -0.51 -3.66
CA GLU A 58 -14.94 0.94 -3.86
C GLU A 58 -14.02 1.63 -2.87
N VAL A 59 -13.25 2.61 -3.36
CA VAL A 59 -12.37 3.47 -2.55
C VAL A 59 -12.81 4.91 -2.70
N LEU A 60 -13.23 5.49 -1.57
CA LEU A 60 -13.78 6.84 -1.48
C LEU A 60 -12.71 7.82 -0.98
N PHE A 61 -12.44 8.86 -1.76
CA PHE A 61 -11.47 9.92 -1.46
C PHE A 61 -12.19 11.20 -1.01
N ASP A 62 -11.79 11.77 0.13
CA ASP A 62 -12.41 12.98 0.69
C ASP A 62 -11.74 14.27 0.20
N ASN A 63 -10.40 14.32 0.22
CA ASN A 63 -9.62 15.42 -0.37
C ASN A 63 -8.92 14.97 -1.65
N ALA A 64 -9.65 15.04 -2.75
CA ALA A 64 -9.17 14.49 -4.00
C ALA A 64 -8.31 15.47 -4.82
N SER A 65 -8.00 16.70 -4.36
CA SER A 65 -7.18 17.65 -5.15
C SER A 65 -5.76 17.14 -5.46
N THR A 66 -5.21 16.27 -4.62
CA THR A 66 -3.86 15.69 -4.82
C THR A 66 -3.86 14.48 -5.77
N ILE A 67 -5.04 13.92 -6.06
CA ILE A 67 -5.21 12.69 -6.85
C ILE A 67 -6.05 12.95 -8.11
N ILE A 68 -6.77 14.06 -8.16
CA ILE A 68 -7.49 14.58 -9.30
C ILE A 68 -6.62 15.63 -9.97
N ARG A 69 -6.27 15.40 -11.23
CA ARG A 69 -5.55 16.33 -12.09
C ARG A 69 -6.44 17.50 -12.51
N GLU A 70 -7.71 17.23 -12.82
CA GLU A 70 -8.75 18.21 -13.20
C GLU A 70 -10.12 17.74 -12.66
N ARG A 71 -10.85 18.62 -11.96
CA ARG A 71 -12.23 18.34 -11.54
C ARG A 71 -13.19 18.66 -12.70
N ASP A 72 -14.22 17.83 -12.88
CA ASP A 72 -15.29 18.02 -13.86
C ASP A 72 -14.81 18.12 -15.32
N ALA A 73 -13.78 17.34 -15.67
CA ALA A 73 -13.15 17.40 -16.99
C ALA A 73 -14.03 16.82 -18.11
N TYR A 74 -14.99 15.95 -17.77
CA TYR A 74 -15.88 15.29 -18.75
C TYR A 74 -17.38 15.37 -18.39
N GLY A 75 -17.73 16.10 -17.32
CA GLY A 75 -19.09 16.20 -16.80
C GLY A 75 -19.14 16.25 -15.27
N GLU A 76 -20.32 16.51 -14.70
CA GLU A 76 -20.52 16.59 -13.26
C GLU A 76 -20.23 15.22 -12.61
N GLY A 77 -19.11 15.12 -11.90
CA GLY A 77 -18.64 13.88 -11.29
C GLY A 77 -17.63 13.05 -12.09
N ASP A 78 -17.29 13.47 -13.32
CA ASP A 78 -16.20 12.88 -14.11
C ASP A 78 -14.89 13.63 -13.86
N HIS A 79 -14.18 13.15 -12.83
CA HIS A 79 -12.89 13.69 -12.44
C HIS A 79 -11.76 13.05 -13.24
N ARG A 80 -10.79 13.85 -13.70
CA ARG A 80 -9.57 13.33 -14.30
C ARG A 80 -8.64 12.84 -13.19
N TRP A 81 -8.70 11.55 -12.91
CA TRP A 81 -7.80 10.89 -11.96
C TRP A 81 -6.35 10.88 -12.46
N HIS A 82 -5.41 10.85 -11.53
CA HIS A 82 -4.01 10.64 -11.85
C HIS A 82 -3.82 9.25 -12.51
N PRO A 83 -3.11 9.12 -13.65
CA PRO A 83 -2.97 7.84 -14.37
C PRO A 83 -2.45 6.69 -13.48
N ALA A 84 -1.52 6.99 -12.58
CA ALA A 84 -0.98 6.00 -11.65
C ALA A 84 -2.03 5.48 -10.64
N LEU A 85 -3.03 6.30 -10.26
CA LEU A 85 -4.14 5.81 -9.45
C LEU A 85 -5.04 4.87 -10.27
N LEU A 86 -5.34 5.22 -11.52
CA LEU A 86 -6.16 4.39 -12.39
C LEU A 86 -5.49 3.04 -12.67
N ALA A 87 -4.17 3.03 -12.91
CA ALA A 87 -3.40 1.79 -13.06
C ALA A 87 -3.47 0.93 -11.79
N LEU A 88 -3.34 1.53 -10.59
CA LEU A 88 -3.48 0.80 -9.33
C LEU A 88 -4.91 0.27 -9.14
N ALA A 89 -5.92 1.06 -9.50
CA ALA A 89 -7.32 0.69 -9.43
C ALA A 89 -7.64 -0.49 -10.35
N GLU A 90 -7.06 -0.53 -11.55
CA GLU A 90 -7.16 -1.64 -12.48
C GLU A 90 -6.42 -2.89 -11.95
N GLU A 91 -5.19 -2.73 -11.46
CA GLU A 91 -4.39 -3.81 -10.88
C GLU A 91 -5.12 -4.49 -9.70
N PHE A 92 -5.72 -3.70 -8.80
CA PHE A 92 -6.43 -4.20 -7.62
C PHE A 92 -7.92 -4.46 -7.86
N GLY A 93 -8.49 -3.98 -8.95
CA GLY A 93 -9.90 -4.12 -9.31
C GLY A 93 -10.88 -3.22 -8.54
N PHE A 94 -10.42 -2.25 -7.73
CA PHE A 94 -11.31 -1.34 -7.01
C PHE A 94 -11.77 -0.16 -7.88
N ARG A 95 -12.97 0.37 -7.60
CA ARG A 95 -13.47 1.61 -8.22
C ARG A 95 -13.13 2.85 -7.37
N PRO A 96 -12.34 3.81 -7.88
CA PRO A 96 -12.12 5.08 -7.19
C PRO A 96 -13.38 5.95 -7.28
N ARG A 97 -13.72 6.60 -6.16
CA ARG A 97 -14.86 7.52 -6.05
C ARG A 97 -14.49 8.75 -5.24
N VAL A 98 -15.06 9.90 -5.58
CA VAL A 98 -14.90 11.13 -4.80
C VAL A 98 -16.13 11.32 -3.90
N CYS A 99 -15.91 11.80 -2.68
CA CYS A 99 -16.99 12.28 -1.83
C CYS A 99 -17.75 13.42 -2.55
N ARG A 100 -19.05 13.24 -2.77
CA ARG A 100 -19.90 14.36 -3.24
C ARG A 100 -19.94 15.45 -2.15
N PRO A 101 -19.82 16.73 -2.53
CA PRO A 101 -20.06 17.84 -1.60
C PRO A 101 -21.45 17.68 -0.94
N TYR A 102 -21.60 18.06 0.33
CA TYR A 102 -22.84 18.03 1.12
C TYR A 102 -23.35 16.68 1.69
N ARG A 103 -22.64 15.55 1.55
CA ARG A 103 -22.94 14.34 2.36
C ARG A 103 -22.23 14.33 3.72
N ALA A 104 -22.81 15.03 4.70
CA ALA A 104 -22.28 15.14 6.07
C ALA A 104 -22.09 13.79 6.81
N GLN A 105 -22.82 12.74 6.41
CA GLN A 105 -22.86 11.47 7.14
C GLN A 105 -21.57 10.64 7.03
N THR A 106 -20.88 10.69 5.88
CA THR A 106 -19.62 9.97 5.64
C THR A 106 -18.40 10.68 6.23
N LYS A 107 -18.43 12.01 6.33
CA LYS A 107 -17.33 12.83 6.85
C LYS A 107 -16.99 12.50 8.32
N GLY A 108 -18.02 12.31 9.15
CA GLY A 108 -17.83 12.11 10.60
C GLY A 108 -17.16 10.78 11.01
N LYS A 109 -17.02 9.81 10.10
CA LYS A 109 -16.38 8.53 10.44
C LYS A 109 -14.85 8.64 10.50
N VAL A 110 -14.26 9.16 9.43
CA VAL A 110 -12.80 9.31 9.32
C VAL A 110 -12.31 10.36 10.31
N GLU A 111 -13.06 11.45 10.49
CA GLU A 111 -12.75 12.48 11.51
C GLU A 111 -12.68 11.91 12.93
N ARG A 112 -13.64 11.04 13.31
CA ARG A 112 -13.62 10.37 14.61
C ARG A 112 -12.40 9.45 14.76
N PHE A 113 -12.06 8.69 13.73
CA PHE A 113 -10.87 7.84 13.78
C PHE A 113 -9.59 8.66 13.83
N ASN A 114 -9.47 9.75 13.07
CA ASN A 114 -8.33 10.67 13.12
C ASN A 114 -8.15 11.26 14.53
N GLY A 115 -9.26 11.61 15.20
CA GLY A 115 -9.24 12.03 16.60
C GLY A 115 -8.78 10.92 17.55
N TYR A 116 -9.24 9.68 17.34
CA TYR A 116 -8.81 8.52 18.11
C TYR A 116 -7.33 8.21 17.91
N LEU A 117 -6.84 8.14 16.67
CA LEU A 117 -5.42 7.97 16.33
C LEU A 117 -4.54 8.99 17.07
N LYS A 118 -4.92 10.28 17.04
CA LYS A 118 -4.16 11.33 17.72
C LYS A 118 -4.11 11.10 19.23
N ARG A 119 -5.25 10.85 19.87
CA ARG A 119 -5.33 10.73 21.35
C ARG A 119 -4.81 9.40 21.90
N SER A 120 -4.99 8.29 21.18
CA SER A 120 -4.71 6.93 21.65
C SER A 120 -3.35 6.40 21.19
N PHE A 121 -2.83 6.85 20.06
CA PHE A 121 -1.54 6.40 19.53
C PHE A 121 -0.49 7.50 19.62
N VAL A 122 -0.73 8.61 18.93
CA VAL A 122 0.28 9.66 18.73
C VAL A 122 0.68 10.31 20.06
N THR A 123 -0.29 10.77 20.86
CA THR A 123 -0.01 11.47 22.11
C THR A 123 0.73 10.57 23.12
N PRO A 124 0.28 9.32 23.41
CA PRO A 124 0.98 8.44 24.32
C PRO A 124 2.39 8.08 23.81
N LEU A 125 2.53 7.69 22.54
CA LEU A 125 3.83 7.32 21.97
C LEU A 125 4.81 8.50 22.01
N ALA A 126 4.36 9.70 21.66
CA ALA A 126 5.19 10.89 21.72
C ALA A 126 5.61 11.24 23.15
N ALA A 127 4.77 10.97 24.16
CA ALA A 127 5.12 11.18 25.57
C ALA A 127 6.19 10.18 26.03
N THR A 128 6.04 8.90 25.69
CA THR A 128 7.03 7.85 26.00
C THR A 128 8.38 8.14 25.35
N LEU A 129 8.40 8.50 24.06
CA LEU A 129 9.64 8.85 23.36
C LEU A 129 10.31 10.09 23.97
N LYS A 130 9.52 11.11 24.36
CA LYS A 130 10.04 12.31 25.02
C LYS A 130 10.73 11.98 26.35
N GLN A 131 10.20 11.03 27.12
CA GLN A 131 10.83 10.57 28.37
C GLN A 131 12.17 9.88 28.11
N ALA A 132 12.32 9.22 26.96
CA ALA A 132 13.57 8.62 26.50
C ALA A 132 14.50 9.61 25.75
N GLY A 133 14.16 10.90 25.67
CA GLY A 133 14.94 11.90 24.93
C GLY A 133 14.84 11.77 23.40
N LEU A 134 13.91 10.98 22.89
CA LEU A 134 13.71 10.71 21.46
C LEU A 134 12.56 11.55 20.88
N ALA A 135 12.65 11.83 19.58
CA ALA A 135 11.57 12.46 18.82
C ALA A 135 10.73 11.41 18.08
N LEU A 136 9.42 11.64 17.98
CA LEU A 136 8.55 10.84 17.14
C LEU A 136 8.74 11.25 15.67
N ASP A 137 9.41 10.41 14.89
CA ASP A 137 9.55 10.55 13.45
C ASP A 137 8.72 9.50 12.68
N VAL A 138 8.76 9.56 11.34
CA VAL A 138 8.00 8.66 10.46
C VAL A 138 8.40 7.20 10.67
N SER A 139 9.70 6.94 10.80
CA SER A 139 10.24 5.58 10.98
C SER A 139 9.72 4.95 12.27
N THR A 140 9.87 5.68 13.37
CA THR A 140 9.42 5.28 14.70
C THR A 140 7.91 5.11 14.75
N ALA A 141 7.15 6.04 14.17
CA ALA A 141 5.70 5.93 14.10
C ALA A 141 5.27 4.67 13.34
N ASN A 142 5.89 4.37 12.20
CA ASN A 142 5.59 3.17 11.41
C ASN A 142 6.03 1.86 12.08
N ALA A 143 7.07 1.87 12.91
CA ALA A 143 7.48 0.71 13.70
C ALA A 143 6.44 0.34 14.77
N HIS A 144 5.75 1.33 15.34
CA HIS A 144 4.76 1.11 16.40
C HIS A 144 3.31 1.00 15.93
N ILE A 145 2.97 1.51 14.74
CA ILE A 145 1.58 1.60 14.30
C ILE A 145 0.96 0.23 14.01
N GLY A 146 1.73 -0.73 13.46
CA GLY A 146 1.25 -2.06 13.11
C GLY A 146 0.65 -2.81 14.31
N PRO A 147 1.44 -3.05 15.38
CA PRO A 147 0.94 -3.68 16.61
C PRO A 147 -0.24 -2.90 17.22
N TRP A 148 -0.16 -1.56 17.24
CA TRP A 148 -1.27 -0.76 17.75
C TRP A 148 -2.56 -0.95 16.93
N LEU A 149 -2.49 -1.08 15.61
CA LEU A 149 -3.66 -1.34 14.78
C LEU A 149 -4.25 -2.73 15.06
N GLN A 150 -3.41 -3.75 15.19
CA GLN A 150 -3.81 -5.14 15.36
C GLN A 150 -4.36 -5.44 16.75
N ASP A 151 -3.74 -4.88 17.79
CA ASP A 151 -3.99 -5.27 19.18
C ASP A 151 -4.88 -4.27 19.92
N ILE A 152 -4.92 -3.00 19.48
CA ILE A 152 -5.62 -1.94 20.19
C ILE A 152 -6.73 -1.35 19.33
N ALA A 153 -6.38 -0.77 18.17
CA ALA A 153 -7.34 -0.03 17.38
C ALA A 153 -8.45 -0.96 16.86
N ASN A 154 -8.10 -2.06 16.19
CA ASN A 154 -9.10 -2.94 15.59
C ASN A 154 -9.74 -3.92 16.60
N GLN A 155 -9.24 -3.99 17.85
CA GLN A 155 -9.83 -4.79 18.93
C GLN A 155 -10.79 -4.01 19.84
N ARG A 156 -10.85 -2.68 19.71
CA ARG A 156 -11.73 -1.84 20.54
C ARG A 156 -13.20 -2.15 20.32
N SER A 157 -14.04 -2.00 21.35
CA SER A 157 -15.49 -1.84 21.12
C SER A 157 -15.75 -0.50 20.43
N HIS A 158 -16.24 -0.53 19.19
CA HIS A 158 -16.37 0.68 18.38
C HIS A 158 -17.66 1.44 18.74
N GLY A 159 -17.52 2.69 19.20
CA GLY A 159 -18.62 3.46 19.80
C GLY A 159 -19.87 3.72 18.94
N THR A 160 -19.82 3.55 17.61
CA THR A 160 -21.03 3.62 16.75
C THR A 160 -21.67 2.27 16.49
N THR A 161 -20.87 1.20 16.44
CA THR A 161 -21.35 -0.15 16.07
C THR A 161 -21.54 -1.06 17.27
N GLY A 162 -21.00 -0.72 18.44
CA GLY A 162 -20.96 -1.57 19.64
C GLY A 162 -20.00 -2.76 19.55
N GLU A 163 -19.64 -3.16 18.34
CA GLU A 163 -18.86 -4.35 18.04
C GLU A 163 -17.37 -4.06 17.79
N VAL A 164 -16.58 -5.13 17.81
CA VAL A 164 -15.14 -5.10 17.55
C VAL A 164 -14.85 -5.04 16.04
N PRO A 165 -14.10 -4.05 15.53
CA PRO A 165 -13.79 -3.92 14.11
C PRO A 165 -13.13 -5.15 13.49
N ALA A 166 -12.22 -5.82 14.20
CA ALA A 166 -11.56 -7.04 13.72
C ALA A 166 -12.57 -8.20 13.50
N ILE A 167 -13.55 -8.34 14.38
CA ILE A 167 -14.61 -9.35 14.23
C ILE A 167 -15.49 -9.02 13.02
N ARG A 168 -15.91 -7.76 12.88
CA ARG A 168 -16.70 -7.34 11.72
C ARG A 168 -15.91 -7.41 10.41
N LEU A 169 -14.58 -7.25 10.44
CA LEU A 169 -13.73 -7.39 9.27
C LEU A 169 -13.79 -8.82 8.74
N GLN A 170 -13.77 -9.83 9.61
CA GLN A 170 -13.93 -11.23 9.21
C GLN A 170 -15.26 -11.49 8.50
N GLN A 171 -16.33 -10.79 8.90
CA GLN A 171 -17.63 -10.84 8.23
C GLN A 171 -17.65 -10.07 6.90
N GLU A 172 -16.84 -9.00 6.78
CA GLU A 172 -16.75 -8.18 5.57
C GLU A 172 -15.88 -8.83 4.49
N LEU A 173 -14.82 -9.55 4.87
CA LEU A 173 -13.82 -10.16 3.99
C LEU A 173 -14.38 -11.01 2.83
N PRO A 174 -15.41 -11.85 3.00
CA PRO A 174 -16.00 -12.61 1.90
C PRO A 174 -16.56 -11.75 0.74
N HIS A 175 -16.78 -10.46 0.97
CA HIS A 175 -17.30 -9.52 -0.03
C HIS A 175 -16.19 -8.74 -0.75
N PHE A 176 -14.93 -8.99 -0.41
CA PHE A 176 -13.78 -8.34 -1.02
C PHE A 176 -13.38 -9.05 -2.31
N LEU A 177 -12.78 -8.28 -3.21
CA LEU A 177 -12.06 -8.84 -4.35
C LEU A 177 -10.75 -9.46 -3.83
N PRO A 178 -10.23 -10.51 -4.49
CA PRO A 178 -8.95 -11.08 -4.14
C PRO A 178 -7.84 -10.03 -4.31
N LEU A 179 -6.79 -10.12 -3.50
CA LEU A 179 -5.56 -9.38 -3.78
C LEU A 179 -5.03 -9.77 -5.16
N PRO A 180 -4.42 -8.84 -5.92
CA PRO A 180 -3.75 -9.20 -7.15
C PRO A 180 -2.75 -10.32 -6.85
N GLN A 181 -2.84 -11.41 -7.62
CA GLN A 181 -1.76 -12.38 -7.61
C GLN A 181 -0.51 -11.64 -8.06
N ALA A 182 0.61 -11.84 -7.36
CA ALA A 182 1.88 -11.44 -7.93
C ALA A 182 1.94 -12.09 -9.31
N LEU A 183 1.89 -11.28 -10.37
CA LEU A 183 2.13 -11.78 -11.71
C LEU A 183 3.41 -12.63 -11.58
N PRO A 184 3.41 -13.89 -12.05
CA PRO A 184 4.66 -14.62 -12.09
C PRO A 184 5.61 -13.68 -12.81
N VAL A 185 6.66 -13.26 -12.11
CA VAL A 185 7.72 -12.48 -12.73
C VAL A 185 8.11 -13.39 -13.88
N SER A 186 7.76 -13.01 -15.11
CA SER A 186 8.47 -13.49 -16.27
C SER A 186 9.87 -12.99 -16.02
N HIS A 187 10.64 -13.77 -15.27
CA HIS A 187 12.05 -13.94 -15.50
C HIS A 187 12.03 -14.22 -16.98
N GLY A 188 12.20 -13.17 -17.80
CA GLY A 188 12.39 -13.35 -19.22
C GLY A 188 13.41 -14.44 -19.25
N THR A 189 13.02 -15.61 -19.77
CA THR A 189 13.89 -16.77 -19.79
C THR A 189 15.15 -16.21 -20.40
N THR A 190 16.17 -15.97 -19.57
CA THR A 190 17.52 -15.86 -20.06
C THR A 190 17.61 -17.24 -20.66
N ALA A 191 17.44 -17.30 -21.98
CA ALA A 191 17.80 -18.47 -22.73
C ALA A 191 19.18 -18.74 -22.17
N THR A 192 19.30 -19.79 -21.36
CA THR A 192 20.58 -20.34 -21.03
C THR A 192 21.08 -20.69 -22.41
N ALA A 193 21.86 -19.79 -23.00
CA ALA A 193 22.63 -20.08 -24.17
C ALA A 193 23.50 -21.21 -23.66
N ARG A 194 23.02 -22.45 -23.83
CA ARG A 194 23.87 -23.61 -23.75
C ARG A 194 24.95 -23.24 -24.76
N PRO A 195 26.20 -23.00 -24.34
CA PRO A 195 27.25 -22.80 -25.30
C PRO A 195 27.18 -24.03 -26.21
N MET A 196 26.82 -23.82 -27.48
CA MET A 196 26.96 -24.90 -28.44
C MET A 196 28.44 -25.27 -28.39
N PRO A 197 28.78 -26.55 -28.19
CA PRO A 197 30.17 -26.96 -28.30
C PRO A 197 30.64 -26.49 -29.67
N LEU A 198 31.62 -25.59 -29.70
CA LEU A 198 32.39 -25.36 -30.91
C LEU A 198 33.14 -26.67 -31.09
N GLU A 199 32.67 -27.53 -32.00
CA GLU A 199 33.41 -28.73 -32.37
C GLU A 199 34.79 -28.26 -32.86
N SER A 200 35.80 -28.55 -32.04
CA SER A 200 37.18 -28.31 -32.42
C SER A 200 37.49 -29.26 -33.56
N LEU A 201 37.69 -28.74 -34.78
CA LEU A 201 38.18 -29.49 -35.94
C LEU A 201 39.67 -29.87 -35.80
N GLN A 202 40.19 -29.95 -34.57
CA GLN A 202 41.53 -30.42 -34.32
C GLN A 202 41.54 -31.94 -34.36
N HIS A 203 42.34 -32.47 -35.28
CA HIS A 203 42.66 -33.88 -35.33
C HIS A 203 43.41 -34.25 -34.05
N PRO A 204 43.14 -35.43 -33.46
CA PRO A 204 43.91 -35.91 -32.31
C PRO A 204 45.40 -35.98 -32.65
N LEU A 205 46.27 -35.68 -31.68
CA LEU A 205 47.73 -35.62 -31.87
C LEU A 205 48.34 -36.89 -32.47
N SER A 206 47.67 -38.04 -32.34
CA SER A 206 48.03 -39.30 -32.99
C SER A 206 48.09 -39.18 -34.52
N VAL A 207 47.24 -38.35 -35.14
CA VAL A 207 47.24 -38.12 -36.59
C VAL A 207 48.55 -37.44 -37.04
N TYR A 208 49.14 -36.58 -36.22
CA TYR A 208 50.45 -35.99 -36.51
C TYR A 208 51.60 -36.96 -36.26
N GLN A 209 51.42 -37.89 -35.32
CA GLN A 209 52.40 -38.92 -34.99
C GLN A 209 52.56 -39.93 -36.13
N ASP A 210 51.44 -40.32 -36.76
CA ASP A 210 51.45 -41.18 -37.97
C ASP A 210 52.04 -40.47 -39.20
N LEU A 211 51.95 -39.13 -39.27
CA LEU A 211 52.54 -38.32 -40.36
C LEU A 211 54.05 -38.07 -40.18
N LEU A 212 54.58 -38.21 -38.96
CA LEU A 212 55.99 -37.96 -38.65
C LEU A 212 56.84 -39.24 -38.58
N GLU A 213 56.23 -40.44 -38.63
CA GLU A 213 56.95 -41.73 -38.63
C GLU A 213 57.12 -42.36 -40.02
N VAL A 214 57.17 -41.54 -41.08
CA VAL A 214 57.53 -42.00 -42.44
C VAL A 214 58.61 -41.09 -43.06
N ASN A 215 59.86 -41.24 -42.61
CA ASN A 215 60.97 -41.76 -43.42
C ASN A 215 62.34 -41.48 -42.77
N VAL A 216 63.09 -42.57 -42.66
CA VAL A 216 64.56 -42.66 -42.59
C VAL A 216 65.18 -42.04 -43.84
#